data_AF-A0A6I4F6Y2-F1
#
_entry.id   AF-A0A6I4F6Y2-F1
#
_cell.length_a   1.000
_cell.length_b   1.000
_cell.length_c   1.000
_cell.angle_alpha   90.00
_cell.angle_beta   90.00
_cell.angle_gamma   90.00
#
_symmetry.space_group_name_H-M   'P 1'
#
loop_
_entity.id
_entity.type
_entity.pdbx_description
1 polymer ?
#
loop_
_entity_poly.entity_id
_entity_poly.type
_entity_poly.pdbx_seq_one_letter_code
_entity_poly.pdbx_strand_id
1 'polypeptide(L)'
;MGRRRRIPRNWRREIPDLLLELDDEGIDVELFFQLERTVTFKLTTLLSDANELHKVIVDPNVDVSPFIARLGHAFLPGAVYQLEEYGLPRMISRKIHRSGAMNFNDPSLDLPTAIKAFQSIGLETISKIPSLSRFDVYVLKFFYEGITQDPIKS
;
A
#
# COMPACT_ATOMS: atom_id res chain seq x y z
N MET A 1 -25.18 -18.32 -2.82
CA MET A 1 -24.32 -17.47 -3.66
C MET A 1 -23.92 -16.24 -2.85
N GLY A 2 -22.77 -16.28 -2.16
CA GLY A 2 -22.38 -15.25 -1.19
C GLY A 2 -21.56 -14.14 -1.85
N ARG A 3 -22.17 -12.98 -2.11
CA ARG A 3 -21.42 -11.73 -2.36
C ARG A 3 -20.72 -11.33 -1.06
N ARG A 4 -19.50 -11.81 -0.81
CA ARG A 4 -18.75 -11.44 0.42
C ARG A 4 -17.29 -11.09 0.11
N ARG A 5 -17.02 -9.78 0.23
CA ARG A 5 -15.73 -9.13 0.52
C ARG A 5 -14.58 -9.43 -0.46
N ARG A 6 -14.60 -8.78 -1.64
CA ARG A 6 -13.52 -8.87 -2.65
C ARG A 6 -12.34 -7.92 -2.35
N ILE A 7 -12.63 -6.68 -1.96
CA ILE A 7 -11.62 -5.61 -1.71
C ILE A 7 -10.54 -6.00 -0.66
N PRO A 8 -10.86 -6.65 0.48
CA PRO A 8 -9.83 -7.00 1.49
C PRO A 8 -8.79 -8.03 1.01
N ARG A 9 -9.02 -8.70 -0.12
CA ARG A 9 -8.06 -9.65 -0.71
C ARG A 9 -7.06 -8.98 -1.65
N ASN A 10 -7.22 -7.69 -1.94
CA ASN A 10 -6.37 -6.99 -2.90
C ASN A 10 -4.89 -7.03 -2.49
N TRP A 11 -4.59 -6.95 -1.19
CA TRP A 11 -3.22 -7.12 -0.69
C TRP A 11 -2.73 -8.59 -0.67
N ARG A 12 -3.64 -9.57 -0.62
CA ARG A 12 -3.27 -11.00 -0.57
C ARG A 12 -3.09 -11.63 -1.95
N ARG A 13 -3.67 -11.04 -2.99
CA ARG A 13 -3.66 -11.54 -4.38
C ARG A 13 -2.83 -10.68 -5.31
N GLU A 14 -2.36 -11.26 -6.41
CA GLU A 14 -1.68 -10.49 -7.43
C GLU A 14 -2.69 -9.72 -8.28
N ILE A 15 -2.26 -8.61 -8.87
CA ILE A 15 -3.11 -7.79 -9.75
C ILE A 15 -3.69 -8.62 -10.90
N PRO A 16 -2.92 -9.47 -11.61
CA PRO A 16 -3.47 -10.31 -12.67
C PRO A 16 -4.63 -11.20 -12.19
N ASP A 17 -4.50 -11.83 -11.01
CA ASP A 17 -5.56 -12.68 -10.45
C ASP A 17 -6.83 -11.88 -10.14
N LEU A 18 -6.68 -10.66 -9.62
CA LEU A 18 -7.81 -9.78 -9.32
C LEU A 18 -8.54 -9.36 -10.59
N LEU A 19 -7.79 -9.06 -11.66
CA LEU A 19 -8.36 -8.65 -12.93
C LEU A 19 -9.11 -9.79 -13.61
N LEU A 20 -8.58 -11.02 -13.59
CA LEU A 20 -9.31 -12.20 -14.08
C LEU A 20 -10.65 -12.40 -13.36
N GLU A 21 -10.74 -12.07 -12.07
CA GLU A 21 -11.99 -12.16 -11.31
C GLU A 21 -12.97 -11.01 -11.54
N LEU A 22 -12.49 -9.91 -12.13
CA LEU A 22 -13.27 -8.70 -12.41
C LEU A 22 -13.51 -8.49 -13.91
N ASP A 23 -12.99 -9.38 -14.76
CA ASP A 23 -13.17 -9.34 -16.22
C ASP A 23 -14.64 -9.45 -16.62
N ASP A 24 -15.41 -10.31 -15.92
CA ASP A 24 -16.86 -10.43 -16.07
C ASP A 24 -17.62 -9.12 -15.75
N GLU A 25 -17.01 -8.21 -14.99
CA GLU A 25 -17.55 -6.90 -14.63
C GLU A 25 -17.01 -5.78 -15.54
N GLY A 26 -16.19 -6.10 -16.54
CA GLY A 26 -15.58 -5.15 -17.47
C GLY A 26 -14.53 -4.24 -16.85
N ILE A 27 -13.91 -4.66 -15.74
CA ILE A 27 -12.89 -3.87 -15.02
C ILE A 27 -11.50 -4.29 -15.48
N ASP A 28 -10.91 -3.46 -16.33
CA ASP A 28 -9.52 -3.61 -16.75
C ASP A 28 -8.53 -3.04 -15.72
N VAL A 29 -7.23 -3.16 -16.03
CA VAL A 29 -6.12 -2.67 -15.18
C VAL A 29 -6.29 -1.18 -14.88
N GLU A 30 -6.60 -0.38 -15.89
CA GLU A 30 -6.66 1.07 -15.79
C GLU A 30 -7.84 1.47 -14.89
N LEU A 31 -9.02 0.91 -15.16
CA LEU A 31 -10.23 1.15 -14.38
C LEU A 31 -10.05 0.69 -12.93
N PHE A 32 -9.37 -0.43 -12.69
CA PHE A 32 -9.04 -0.89 -11.33
C PHE A 32 -8.25 0.17 -10.55
N PHE A 33 -7.17 0.72 -11.13
CA PHE A 33 -6.38 1.75 -10.47
C PHE A 33 -7.12 3.09 -10.35
N GLN A 34 -7.96 3.44 -11.32
CA GLN A 34 -8.83 4.62 -11.23
C GLN A 34 -9.83 4.49 -10.08
N LEU A 35 -10.43 3.32 -9.91
CA LEU A 35 -11.34 3.01 -8.79
C LEU A 35 -10.60 3.04 -7.47
N GLU A 36 -9.42 2.42 -7.38
CA GLU A 36 -8.57 2.47 -6.20
C GLU A 36 -8.31 3.92 -5.79
N ARG A 37 -7.76 4.75 -6.69
CA ARG A 37 -7.48 6.16 -6.43
C ARG A 37 -8.73 6.95 -6.03
N THR A 38 -9.88 6.64 -6.64
CA THR A 38 -11.14 7.31 -6.33
C THR A 38 -11.58 7.00 -4.89
N VAL A 39 -11.45 5.76 -4.45
CA VAL A 39 -11.82 5.35 -3.10
C VAL A 39 -10.80 5.81 -2.06
N THR A 40 -9.51 5.61 -2.30
CA THR A 40 -8.46 5.82 -1.29
C THR A 40 -8.06 7.28 -1.11
N PHE A 41 -8.31 8.13 -2.12
CA PHE A 41 -7.99 9.55 -2.09
C PHE A 41 -9.21 10.47 -2.23
N LYS A 42 -10.00 10.36 -3.31
CA LYS A 42 -11.07 11.34 -3.55
C LYS A 42 -12.20 11.22 -2.52
N LEU A 43 -12.67 10.00 -2.29
CA LEU A 43 -13.75 9.72 -1.35
C LEU A 43 -13.31 9.97 0.10
N THR A 44 -12.10 9.55 0.48
CA THR A 44 -11.57 9.75 1.84
C THR A 44 -11.41 11.22 2.17
N THR A 45 -10.86 12.04 1.26
CA THR A 45 -10.75 13.49 1.45
C THR A 45 -12.13 14.12 1.63
N LEU A 46 -13.08 13.81 0.74
CA LEU A 46 -14.44 14.36 0.83
C LEU A 46 -15.13 13.98 2.15
N LEU A 47 -15.01 12.72 2.58
CA LEU A 47 -15.57 12.26 3.84
C LEU A 47 -14.88 12.89 5.04
N SER A 48 -13.57 13.14 4.97
CA SER A 48 -12.83 13.85 6.02
C SER A 48 -13.37 15.26 6.19
N ASP A 49 -13.51 16.00 5.10
CA ASP A 49 -14.07 17.36 5.13
C ASP A 49 -15.51 17.36 5.67
N ALA A 50 -16.33 16.40 5.22
CA ALA A 50 -17.70 16.26 5.70
C ALA A 50 -17.77 15.89 7.20
N ASN A 51 -16.86 15.04 7.69
CA ASN A 51 -16.79 14.67 9.10
C ASN A 51 -16.42 15.88 9.98
N GLU A 52 -15.46 16.68 9.56
CA GLU A 52 -15.08 17.89 10.28
C GLU A 52 -16.22 18.93 10.28
N LEU A 53 -16.90 19.13 9.16
CA LEU A 53 -18.09 19.99 9.11
C LEU A 53 -19.22 19.46 10.00
N HIS A 54 -19.46 18.15 10.01
CA HIS A 54 -20.49 17.53 10.85
C HIS A 54 -20.21 17.76 12.34
N LYS A 55 -18.96 17.61 12.78
CA LYS A 55 -18.57 17.86 14.18
C LYS A 55 -18.81 19.30 14.60
N VAL A 56 -18.60 20.25 13.68
CA VAL A 56 -18.78 21.68 13.94
C VAL A 56 -20.25 22.09 13.92
N ILE A 57 -21.04 21.58 12.96
CA ILE A 57 -22.40 22.07 12.66
C ILE A 57 -23.49 21.23 13.35
N VAL A 58 -23.30 19.92 13.47
CA VAL A 58 -24.37 18.96 13.80
C VAL A 58 -24.15 18.33 15.17
N ASP A 59 -23.12 17.48 15.31
CA ASP A 59 -22.81 16.80 16.57
C ASP A 59 -21.32 16.47 16.66
N PRO A 60 -20.58 17.07 17.62
CA PRO A 60 -19.16 16.78 17.83
C PRO A 60 -18.88 15.37 18.36
N ASN A 61 -19.90 14.64 18.85
CA ASN A 61 -19.73 13.28 19.37
C ASN A 61 -19.76 12.21 18.28
N VAL A 62 -20.15 12.56 17.05
CA VAL A 62 -20.10 11.65 15.91
C VAL A 62 -18.76 11.82 15.20
N ASP A 63 -17.92 10.79 15.24
CA ASP A 63 -16.64 10.75 14.54
C ASP A 63 -16.52 9.51 13.65
N VAL A 64 -16.54 9.72 12.33
CA VAL A 64 -16.33 8.65 11.34
C VAL A 64 -14.89 8.56 10.84
N SER A 65 -13.94 9.30 11.42
CA SER A 65 -12.51 9.22 11.09
C SER A 65 -11.96 7.78 11.08
N PRO A 66 -12.32 6.87 12.02
CA PRO A 66 -11.86 5.49 11.96
C PRO A 66 -12.32 4.73 10.71
N PHE A 67 -13.52 5.04 10.21
CA PHE A 67 -14.02 4.47 8.96
C PHE A 67 -13.29 5.05 7.75
N ILE A 68 -13.05 6.36 7.74
CA ILE A 68 -12.31 7.05 6.67
C ILE A 68 -10.88 6.51 6.56
N ALA A 69 -10.19 6.32 7.69
CA ALA A 69 -8.86 5.72 7.72
C ALA A 69 -8.84 4.31 7.10
N ARG A 70 -9.87 3.49 7.38
CA ARG A 70 -9.99 2.16 6.77
C ARG A 70 -10.24 2.19 5.27
N LEU A 71 -10.90 3.22 4.75
CA LEU A 71 -11.07 3.41 3.30
C LEU A 71 -9.74 3.79 2.63
N GLY A 72 -8.94 4.65 3.27
CA GLY A 72 -7.60 5.02 2.78
C GLY A 72 -6.66 3.83 2.64
N HIS A 73 -6.84 2.79 3.46
CA HIS A 73 -6.05 1.55 3.45
C HIS A 73 -6.81 0.34 2.87
N ALA A 74 -7.88 0.56 2.10
CA ALA A 74 -8.74 -0.53 1.66
C ALA A 74 -8.05 -1.50 0.69
N PHE A 75 -7.08 -1.03 -0.09
CA PHE A 75 -6.42 -1.83 -1.14
C PHE A 75 -5.00 -2.26 -0.76
N LEU A 76 -4.26 -1.43 0.00
CA LEU A 76 -2.91 -1.70 0.46
C LEU A 76 -2.69 -1.27 1.91
N PRO A 77 -1.75 -1.91 2.64
CA PRO A 77 -1.28 -1.39 3.92
C PRO A 77 -0.67 0.01 3.78
N GLY A 78 -0.78 0.83 4.82
CA GLY A 78 -0.30 2.22 4.82
C GLY A 78 1.17 2.37 4.45
N ALA A 79 2.05 1.56 5.04
CA ALA A 79 3.48 1.57 4.70
C ALA A 79 3.74 1.25 3.21
N VAL A 80 2.91 0.41 2.58
CA VAL A 80 3.09 0.06 1.16
C VAL A 80 2.72 1.22 0.25
N TYR A 81 1.67 1.99 0.58
CA TYR A 81 1.35 3.23 -0.14
C TYR A 81 2.51 4.21 -0.08
N GLN A 82 3.04 4.46 1.13
CA GLN A 82 4.13 5.40 1.32
C GLN A 82 5.41 4.96 0.60
N LEU A 83 5.76 3.67 0.67
CA LEU A 83 6.91 3.12 -0.06
C LEU A 83 6.75 3.20 -1.58
N GLU A 84 5.53 3.02 -2.09
CA GLU A 84 5.24 3.16 -3.52
C GLU A 84 5.43 4.60 -3.99
N GLU A 85 4.95 5.58 -3.22
CA GLU A 85 5.25 7.00 -3.46
C GLU A 85 6.75 7.31 -3.35
N TYR A 86 7.47 6.57 -2.50
CA TYR A 86 8.93 6.64 -2.34
C TYR A 86 9.71 5.83 -3.39
N GLY A 87 9.04 5.27 -4.39
CA GLY A 87 9.67 4.63 -5.55
C GLY A 87 9.84 3.11 -5.47
N LEU A 88 9.29 2.43 -4.45
CA LEU A 88 9.24 0.97 -4.40
C LEU A 88 7.89 0.44 -4.90
N PRO A 89 7.80 -0.15 -6.10
CA PRO A 89 6.54 -0.65 -6.62
C PRO A 89 5.85 -1.63 -5.65
N ARG A 90 4.54 -1.46 -5.44
CA ARG A 90 3.73 -2.29 -4.52
C ARG A 90 3.89 -3.80 -4.71
N MET A 91 4.17 -4.22 -5.94
CA MET A 91 4.34 -5.64 -6.30
C MET A 91 5.62 -6.22 -5.72
N ILE A 92 6.69 -5.41 -5.61
CA ILE A 92 7.94 -5.83 -4.97
C ILE A 92 7.74 -5.92 -3.47
N SER A 93 7.10 -4.92 -2.84
CA SER A 93 6.72 -4.95 -1.42
C SER A 93 5.92 -6.21 -1.07
N ARG A 94 5.01 -6.62 -1.95
CA ARG A 94 4.22 -7.85 -1.79
C ARG A 94 5.07 -9.13 -1.84
N LYS A 95 6.03 -9.21 -2.77
CA LYS A 95 6.96 -10.35 -2.86
C LYS A 95 7.81 -10.45 -1.59
N ILE A 96 8.32 -9.32 -1.09
CA ILE A 96 9.06 -9.21 0.18
C ILE A 96 8.18 -9.61 1.38
N HIS A 97 6.91 -9.20 1.37
CA HIS A 97 5.95 -9.60 2.39
C HIS A 97 5.77 -11.12 2.44
N ARG A 98 5.52 -11.73 1.28
CA ARG A 98 5.24 -13.16 1.14
C ARG A 98 6.46 -14.02 1.48
N SER A 99 7.67 -13.50 1.30
CA SER A 99 8.90 -14.20 1.71
C SER A 99 9.11 -14.20 3.22
N GLY A 100 8.32 -13.44 3.99
CA GLY A 100 8.50 -13.26 5.43
C GLY A 100 9.63 -12.31 5.81
N ALA A 101 10.27 -11.64 4.84
CA ALA A 101 11.35 -10.70 5.11
C ALA A 101 10.86 -9.42 5.80
N MET A 102 9.60 -9.03 5.57
CA MET A 102 8.99 -7.88 6.22
C MET A 102 7.47 -8.06 6.40
N ASN A 103 6.94 -7.70 7.57
CA ASN A 103 5.50 -7.77 7.83
C ASN A 103 4.80 -6.43 7.57
N PHE A 104 4.33 -6.22 6.34
CA PHE A 104 3.55 -5.01 5.99
C PHE A 104 2.12 -5.01 6.53
N ASN A 105 1.65 -6.08 7.19
CA ASN A 105 0.37 -6.03 7.90
C ASN A 105 0.51 -5.47 9.32
N ASP A 106 1.72 -5.17 9.78
CA ASP A 106 1.95 -4.53 11.07
C ASP A 106 1.40 -3.09 11.06
N PRO A 107 0.38 -2.76 11.87
CA PRO A 107 -0.19 -1.41 11.91
C PRO A 107 0.78 -0.35 12.44
N SER A 108 1.86 -0.76 13.12
CA SER A 108 2.89 0.14 13.63
C SER A 108 3.99 0.44 12.62
N LEU A 109 4.01 -0.26 11.48
CA LEU A 109 4.98 -0.03 10.41
C LEU A 109 4.61 1.25 9.65
N ASP A 110 5.50 2.23 9.73
CA ASP A 110 5.46 3.49 8.98
C ASP A 110 6.65 3.60 8.01
N LEU A 111 6.67 4.63 7.15
CA LEU A 111 7.76 4.82 6.20
C LEU A 111 9.16 4.87 6.86
N PRO A 112 9.41 5.67 7.91
CA PRO A 112 10.73 5.70 8.57
C PRO A 112 11.18 4.34 9.12
N THR A 113 10.30 3.60 9.79
CA THR A 113 10.62 2.27 10.34
C THR A 113 10.79 1.22 9.24
N ALA A 114 10.00 1.29 8.17
CA ALA A 114 10.18 0.44 6.99
C ALA A 114 11.53 0.69 6.31
N ILE A 115 11.92 1.96 6.09
CA ILE A 115 13.24 2.31 5.52
C ILE A 115 14.37 1.77 6.37
N LYS A 116 14.32 1.96 7.70
CA LYS A 116 15.31 1.38 8.63
C LYS A 116 15.37 -0.14 8.55
N ALA A 117 14.22 -0.80 8.43
CA ALA A 117 14.16 -2.24 8.24
C ALA A 117 14.82 -2.67 6.91
N PHE A 118 14.56 -1.96 5.80
CA PHE A 118 15.24 -2.20 4.53
C PHE A 118 16.76 -2.03 4.64
N GLN A 119 17.22 -0.93 5.25
CA GLN A 119 18.65 -0.68 5.47
C GLN A 119 19.29 -1.77 6.33
N SER A 120 18.61 -2.20 7.40
CA SER A 120 19.11 -3.24 8.31
C SER A 120 19.17 -4.63 7.67
N ILE A 121 18.20 -4.99 6.82
CA ILE A 121 18.20 -6.30 6.12
C ILE A 121 19.23 -6.30 4.98
N GLY A 122 19.35 -5.17 4.28
CA GLY A 122 20.28 -4.95 3.18
C GLY A 122 19.83 -5.55 1.84
N LEU A 123 20.27 -4.92 0.75
CA LEU A 123 19.97 -5.33 -0.62
C LEU A 123 20.45 -6.75 -0.94
N GLU A 124 21.61 -7.14 -0.43
CA GLU A 124 22.19 -8.48 -0.64
C GLU A 124 21.29 -9.60 -0.11
N THR A 125 20.56 -9.34 0.97
CA THR A 125 19.64 -10.31 1.56
C THR A 125 18.31 -10.30 0.81
N ILE A 126 17.73 -9.11 0.57
CA ILE A 126 16.44 -8.96 -0.10
C ILE A 126 16.51 -9.50 -1.53
N SER A 127 17.57 -9.23 -2.28
CA SER A 127 17.72 -9.66 -3.68
C SER A 127 17.79 -11.18 -3.87
N LYS A 128 18.03 -11.94 -2.79
CA LYS A 128 18.04 -13.42 -2.80
C LYS A 128 16.66 -14.04 -2.64
N ILE A 129 15.61 -13.24 -2.43
CA ILE A 129 14.23 -13.75 -2.34
C ILE A 129 13.87 -14.44 -3.67
N PRO A 130 13.53 -15.75 -3.68
CA PRO A 130 13.35 -16.52 -4.92
C PRO A 130 12.27 -15.99 -5.87
N SER A 131 11.25 -15.31 -5.36
CA SER A 131 10.17 -14.75 -6.17
C SER A 131 10.52 -13.42 -6.86
N LEU A 132 11.68 -12.83 -6.57
CA LEU A 132 12.14 -11.62 -7.23
C LEU A 132 12.80 -11.97 -8.57
N SER A 133 12.29 -11.38 -9.64
CA SER A 133 12.89 -11.42 -10.96
C SER A 133 14.10 -10.50 -11.04
N ARG A 134 14.89 -10.64 -12.12
CA ARG A 134 16.00 -9.73 -12.42
C ARG A 134 15.55 -8.26 -12.50
N PHE A 135 14.34 -8.02 -13.01
CA PHE A 135 13.78 -6.68 -13.08
C PHE A 135 13.41 -6.14 -11.68
N ASP A 136 12.83 -6.97 -10.81
CA ASP A 136 12.54 -6.55 -9.44
C ASP A 136 13.84 -6.18 -8.70
N VAL A 137 14.89 -7.00 -8.86
CA VAL A 137 16.22 -6.72 -8.26
C VAL A 137 16.84 -5.44 -8.84
N TYR A 138 16.66 -5.18 -10.13
CA TYR A 138 17.10 -3.92 -10.75
C TYR A 138 16.40 -2.72 -10.10
N VAL A 139 15.08 -2.75 -9.96
CA VAL A 139 14.32 -1.67 -9.30
C VAL A 139 14.76 -1.51 -7.84
N LEU A 140 14.98 -2.61 -7.12
CA LEU A 140 15.46 -2.59 -5.74
C LEU A 140 16.81 -1.89 -5.61
N LYS A 141 17.72 -2.01 -6.59
CA LYS A 141 19.00 -1.29 -6.56
C LYS A 141 18.79 0.23 -6.48
N PHE A 142 17.95 0.78 -7.37
CA PHE A 142 17.64 2.22 -7.34
C PHE A 142 16.93 2.64 -6.07
N PHE A 143 16.00 1.83 -5.58
CA PHE A 143 15.34 2.09 -4.30
C PHE A 143 16.34 2.15 -3.15
N TYR A 144 17.27 1.18 -3.08
CA TYR A 144 18.33 1.14 -2.06
C TYR A 144 19.30 2.31 -2.19
N GLU A 145 19.68 2.72 -3.40
CA GLU A 145 20.48 3.93 -3.62
C GLU A 145 19.77 5.17 -3.07
N GLY A 146 18.46 5.31 -3.30
CA GLY A 146 17.69 6.44 -2.79
C GLY A 146 17.60 6.49 -1.27
N ILE A 147 17.41 5.35 -0.60
CA ILE A 147 17.28 5.31 0.87
C ILE A 147 18.62 5.22 1.62
N THR A 148 19.75 5.04 0.94
CA THR A 148 21.09 4.97 1.58
C THR A 148 21.90 6.26 1.44
N GLN A 149 21.41 7.24 0.66
CA GLN A 149 22.09 8.52 0.45
C GLN A 149 21.97 9.54 1.62
N ASP A 150 21.41 9.16 2.77
CA ASP A 150 21.47 9.99 3.99
C ASP A 150 22.40 9.41 5.08
N PRO A 151 23.69 9.76 5.03
CA PRO A 151 24.40 10.24 6.20
C PRO A 151 24.29 11.76 6.19
N ILE A 152 23.56 12.34 7.15
CA ILE A 152 23.82 13.74 7.51
C ILE A 152 25.32 13.85 7.79
N LYS A 153 25.98 14.67 6.97
CA LYS A 153 27.37 15.09 7.14
C LYS A 153 27.57 15.60 8.56
N SER A 154 28.65 15.11 9.18
CA SER A 154 29.43 15.69 10.30
C SER A 154 28.68 16.04 11.58
#